data_AF-A0A7S2V1M6-F1
#
_entry.id   AF-A0A7S2V1M6-F1
#
_cell.length_a   1.000
_cell.length_b   1.000
_cell.length_c   1.000
_cell.angle_alpha   90.00
_cell.angle_beta   90.00
_cell.angle_gamma   90.00
#
_symmetry.space_group_name_H-M   'P 1'
#
loop_
_entity.id
_entity.type
_entity.pdbx_description
1 polymer ?
#
loop_
_entity_poly.entity_id
_entity_poly.type
_entity_poly.pdbx_seq_one_letter_code
_entity_poly.pdbx_strand_id
1 'polypeptide(L)'
;MSSTLLERARSSHEWVESFETTIVEQLEKKPRTNKEKVYQQHRVNNLVNGIVEQSQELDDFYKDKDGIFRDEIMSMRGQHAFHTFYRRLRETREYHVRNPGVLAQNKPPMNHLLEVPVSLFSGEELYGRFLDLHRAHETYINLPNFPQLEYVQYLEIFAEFSKIEASKKGRKYVEYLTDLFEYIKGFFKRTQPLVGYVEVEEQIHDQ
;
A
#
# COMPACT_ATOMS: atom_id res chain seq x y z
N MET A 1 11.28 20.18 18.24
CA MET A 1 10.43 20.97 17.33
C MET A 1 9.12 21.25 18.03
N SER A 2 8.76 22.53 18.20
CA SER A 2 7.44 22.90 18.72
C SER A 2 6.40 22.45 17.70
N SER A 3 5.68 21.37 18.00
CA SER A 3 4.70 20.73 17.11
C SER A 3 3.41 21.56 17.06
N THR A 4 3.51 22.80 16.60
CA THR A 4 2.32 23.60 16.29
C THR A 4 1.52 22.87 15.24
N LEU A 5 0.19 22.95 15.33
CA LEU A 5 -0.71 22.28 14.41
C LEU A 5 -0.45 22.77 12.97
N LEU A 6 -0.22 24.07 12.77
CA LEU A 6 0.15 24.62 11.47
C LEU A 6 1.43 24.02 10.88
N GLU A 7 2.47 23.81 11.70
CA GLU A 7 3.72 23.20 11.21
C GLU A 7 3.52 21.73 10.85
N ARG A 8 2.65 21.01 11.57
CA ARG A 8 2.27 19.64 11.21
C ARG A 8 1.55 19.61 9.87
N ALA A 9 0.54 20.46 9.68
CA ALA A 9 -0.17 20.56 8.40
C ALA A 9 0.77 20.94 7.25
N ARG A 10 1.67 21.91 7.46
CA ARG A 10 2.70 22.29 6.49
C ARG A 10 3.59 21.09 6.13
N SER A 11 4.03 20.33 7.13
CA SER A 11 4.87 19.14 6.94
C SER A 11 4.14 18.04 6.16
N SER A 12 2.87 17.77 6.48
CA SER A 12 2.07 16.77 5.76
C SER A 12 1.85 17.16 4.29
N HIS A 13 1.58 18.43 3.99
CA HIS A 13 1.51 18.92 2.60
C HIS A 13 2.85 18.77 1.86
N GLU A 14 3.96 19.13 2.52
CA GLU A 14 5.30 18.94 1.95
C GLU A 14 5.61 17.46 1.70
N TRP A 15 5.13 16.54 2.55
CA TRP A 15 5.32 15.11 2.35
C TRP A 15 4.51 14.59 1.16
N VAL A 16 3.25 15.03 0.99
CA VAL A 16 2.44 14.70 -0.19
C VAL A 16 3.15 15.14 -1.47
N GLU A 17 3.62 16.39 -1.54
CA GLU A 17 4.37 16.91 -2.70
C GLU A 17 5.65 16.09 -2.97
N SER A 18 6.38 15.73 -1.91
CA SER A 18 7.59 14.91 -2.03
C SER A 18 7.27 13.50 -2.53
N PHE A 19 6.13 12.92 -2.13
CA PHE A 19 5.68 11.62 -2.62
C PHE A 19 5.30 11.71 -4.10
N GLU A 20 4.55 12.73 -4.51
CA GLU A 20 4.16 12.95 -5.90
C GLU A 20 5.38 13.14 -6.81
N THR A 21 6.31 14.01 -6.41
CA THR A 21 7.58 14.23 -7.14
C THR A 21 8.33 12.90 -7.30
N THR A 22 8.41 12.10 -6.24
CA THR A 22 9.11 10.81 -6.30
C THR A 22 8.38 9.79 -7.16
N ILE A 23 7.04 9.78 -7.17
CA ILE A 23 6.24 8.94 -8.06
C ILE A 23 6.57 9.28 -9.52
N VAL A 24 6.62 10.57 -9.87
CA VAL A 24 7.00 11.01 -11.22
C VAL A 24 8.41 10.51 -11.57
N GLU A 25 9.40 10.71 -10.69
CA GLU A 25 10.76 10.21 -10.87
C GLU A 25 10.83 8.67 -11.03
N GLN A 26 9.98 7.92 -10.32
CA GLN A 26 9.89 6.47 -10.50
C GLN A 26 9.31 6.16 -11.89
N LEU A 27 8.19 6.77 -12.29
CA LEU A 27 7.48 6.47 -13.54
C LEU A 27 8.27 6.87 -14.79
N GLU A 28 9.12 7.89 -14.72
CA GLU A 28 10.02 8.27 -15.81
C GLU A 28 11.03 7.16 -16.15
N LYS A 29 11.43 6.34 -15.17
CA LYS A 29 12.36 5.24 -15.36
C LYS A 29 11.65 4.06 -16.04
N LYS A 30 11.88 3.85 -17.33
CA LYS A 30 11.32 2.71 -18.06
C LYS A 30 11.95 1.38 -17.58
N PRO A 31 11.18 0.45 -16.99
CA PRO A 31 11.72 -0.82 -16.52
C PRO A 31 12.14 -1.70 -17.69
N ARG A 32 13.28 -2.38 -17.57
CA ARG A 32 13.79 -3.28 -18.63
C ARG A 32 13.34 -4.73 -18.43
N THR A 33 13.13 -5.12 -17.18
CA THR A 33 12.75 -6.49 -16.81
C THR A 33 11.37 -6.53 -16.14
N ASN A 34 10.71 -7.70 -16.17
CA ASN A 34 9.44 -7.87 -15.47
C ASN A 34 9.58 -7.64 -13.95
N LYS A 35 10.70 -8.09 -13.36
CA LYS A 35 11.05 -7.84 -11.96
C LYS A 35 11.07 -6.35 -11.64
N GLU A 36 11.81 -5.56 -12.43
CA GLU A 36 11.89 -4.11 -12.24
C GLU A 36 10.53 -3.44 -12.40
N LYS A 37 9.73 -3.88 -13.38
CA LYS A 37 8.37 -3.36 -13.59
C LYS A 37 7.50 -3.60 -12.36
N VAL A 38 7.46 -4.81 -11.83
CA VAL A 38 6.66 -5.13 -10.65
C VAL A 38 7.17 -4.37 -9.43
N TYR A 39 8.48 -4.29 -9.22
CA TYR A 39 9.05 -3.55 -8.08
C TYR A 39 8.76 -2.06 -8.17
N GLN A 40 8.84 -1.47 -9.35
CA GLN A 40 8.45 -0.08 -9.58
C GLN A 40 6.98 0.14 -9.21
N GLN A 41 6.09 -0.75 -9.63
CA GLN A 41 4.68 -0.65 -9.27
C GLN A 41 4.44 -0.74 -7.76
N HIS A 42 5.14 -1.63 -7.05
CA HIS A 42 5.06 -1.71 -5.58
C HIS A 42 5.54 -0.43 -4.90
N ARG A 43 6.66 0.15 -5.36
CA ARG A 43 7.15 1.45 -4.82
C ARG A 43 6.14 2.56 -5.03
N VAL A 44 5.58 2.66 -6.23
CA VAL A 44 4.54 3.66 -6.52
C VAL A 44 3.32 3.43 -5.64
N ASN A 45 2.88 2.18 -5.47
CA ASN A 45 1.75 1.86 -4.60
C ASN A 45 2.01 2.27 -3.14
N ASN A 46 3.20 2.00 -2.62
CA ASN A 46 3.59 2.42 -1.26
C ASN A 46 3.57 3.95 -1.10
N LEU A 47 4.05 4.68 -2.11
CA LEU A 47 4.01 6.15 -2.12
C LEU A 47 2.57 6.68 -2.18
N VAL A 48 1.72 6.08 -3.01
CA VAL A 48 0.29 6.42 -3.10
C VAL A 48 -0.42 6.17 -1.77
N ASN A 49 -0.17 5.04 -1.12
CA ASN A 49 -0.71 4.78 0.23
C ASN A 49 -0.24 5.83 1.24
N GLY A 50 1.04 6.22 1.18
CA GLY A 50 1.57 7.33 1.99
C GLY A 50 0.85 8.66 1.73
N ILE A 51 0.51 8.98 0.47
CA ILE A 51 -0.29 10.17 0.12
C ILE A 51 -1.68 10.07 0.73
N VAL A 52 -2.34 8.91 0.63
CA VAL A 52 -3.69 8.70 1.18
C VAL A 52 -3.67 8.88 2.71
N GLU A 53 -2.70 8.29 3.41
CA GLU A 53 -2.53 8.43 4.85
C GLU A 53 -2.32 9.89 5.27
N GLN A 54 -1.42 10.62 4.60
CA GLN A 54 -1.18 12.03 4.89
C GLN A 54 -2.38 12.92 4.55
N SER A 55 -3.10 12.61 3.47
CA SER A 55 -4.31 13.33 3.09
C SER A 55 -5.43 13.12 4.10
N GLN A 56 -5.55 11.91 4.66
CA GLN A 56 -6.50 11.61 5.72
C GLN A 56 -6.15 12.36 7.01
N GLU A 57 -4.87 12.40 7.40
CA GLU A 57 -4.42 13.21 8.55
C GLU A 57 -4.74 14.69 8.35
N LEU A 58 -4.52 15.23 7.14
CA LEU A 58 -4.86 16.62 6.79
C LEU A 58 -6.37 16.87 6.84
N ASP A 59 -7.19 15.96 6.31
CA ASP A 59 -8.65 16.08 6.34
C ASP A 59 -9.19 16.10 7.78
N ASP A 60 -8.71 15.19 8.63
CA ASP A 60 -9.07 15.16 10.04
C ASP A 60 -8.60 16.41 10.79
N PHE A 61 -7.43 16.93 10.42
CA PHE A 61 -6.89 18.17 10.94
C PHE A 61 -7.75 19.39 10.56
N TYR A 62 -8.18 19.50 9.30
CA TYR A 62 -8.99 20.62 8.84
C TYR A 62 -10.45 20.56 9.32
N LYS A 63 -10.98 19.36 9.62
CA LYS A 63 -12.29 19.20 10.27
C LYS A 63 -12.34 19.85 11.65
N ASP A 64 -11.20 19.99 12.33
CA ASP A 64 -11.02 20.72 13.60
C ASP A 64 -12.12 20.45 14.63
N LYS A 65 -12.43 19.17 14.88
CA LYS A 65 -13.54 18.76 15.76
C LYS A 65 -13.41 19.32 17.18
N ASP A 66 -12.17 19.49 17.65
CA ASP A 66 -11.86 19.96 19.00
C ASP A 66 -11.66 21.49 19.07
N GLY A 67 -11.66 22.20 17.93
CA GLY A 67 -11.46 23.65 17.85
C GLY A 67 -10.03 24.14 18.13
N ILE A 68 -9.11 23.21 18.40
CA ILE A 68 -7.72 23.51 18.80
C ILE A 68 -6.99 24.24 17.68
N PHE A 69 -7.24 23.88 16.42
CA PHE A 69 -6.61 24.55 15.28
C PHE A 69 -7.06 26.01 15.19
N ARG A 70 -8.37 26.25 15.33
CA ARG A 70 -8.92 27.60 15.40
C ARG A 70 -8.34 28.40 16.56
N ASP A 71 -8.25 27.81 17.75
CA ASP A 71 -7.71 28.46 18.94
C ASP A 71 -6.22 28.82 18.77
N GLU A 72 -5.44 27.92 18.18
CA GLU A 72 -4.05 28.20 17.84
C GLU A 72 -3.96 29.40 16.87
N ILE A 73 -4.75 29.43 15.80
CA ILE A 73 -4.78 30.56 14.86
C ILE A 73 -5.18 31.87 15.56
N MET A 74 -6.18 31.82 16.43
CA MET A 74 -6.62 33.00 17.18
C MET A 74 -5.53 33.50 18.14
N SER A 75 -4.76 32.62 18.76
CA SER A 75 -3.63 32.98 19.62
C SER A 75 -2.49 33.71 18.88
N MET A 76 -2.42 33.54 17.55
CA MET A 76 -1.48 34.25 16.68
C MET A 76 -2.03 35.59 16.16
N ARG A 77 -3.27 35.96 16.51
CA ARG A 77 -3.93 37.19 16.09
C ARG A 77 -4.21 38.10 17.29
N GLY A 78 -4.35 39.40 17.04
CA GLY A 78 -4.74 40.38 18.07
C GLY A 78 -3.59 40.93 18.92
N GLN A 79 -3.94 41.58 20.04
CA GLN A 79 -3.02 42.42 20.82
C GLN A 79 -1.84 41.65 21.45
N HIS A 80 -1.99 40.36 21.75
CA HIS A 80 -0.94 39.54 22.35
C HIS A 80 -0.12 38.72 21.35
N ALA A 81 -0.38 38.86 20.04
CA ALA A 81 0.29 38.09 18.98
C ALA A 81 1.82 38.23 19.03
N PHE A 82 2.32 39.46 19.20
CA PHE A 82 3.77 39.71 19.28
C PHE A 82 4.42 39.04 20.49
N HIS A 83 3.74 39.02 21.65
CA HIS A 83 4.27 38.35 22.84
C HIS A 83 4.37 36.84 22.61
N THR A 84 3.33 36.22 22.06
CA THR A 84 3.32 34.79 21.70
C THR A 84 4.42 34.46 20.69
N PHE A 85 4.59 35.30 19.67
CA PHE A 85 5.63 35.15 18.65
C PHE A 85 7.04 35.18 19.27
N TYR A 86 7.38 36.21 20.05
CA TYR A 86 8.71 36.33 20.64
C TYR A 86 9.01 35.22 21.66
N ARG A 87 7.99 34.73 22.38
CA ARG A 87 8.12 33.55 23.23
C ARG A 87 8.50 32.32 22.41
N ARG A 88 7.74 32.01 21.35
CA ARG A 88 8.03 30.87 20.44
C ARG A 88 9.41 30.99 19.78
N LEU A 89 9.79 32.19 19.33
CA LEU A 89 11.10 32.45 18.76
C LEU A 89 12.23 32.16 19.76
N ARG A 90 12.06 32.53 21.02
CA ARG A 90 13.02 32.22 22.09
C ARG A 90 13.14 30.70 22.27
N GLU A 91 12.02 29.99 22.34
CA GLU A 91 11.99 28.51 22.46
C GLU A 91 12.72 27.84 21.28
N THR A 92 12.45 28.27 20.04
CA THR A 92 13.13 27.78 18.84
C THR A 92 14.63 28.03 18.92
N ARG A 93 15.05 29.23 19.30
CA ARG A 93 16.47 29.59 19.43
C ARG A 93 17.16 28.74 20.49
N GLU A 94 16.55 28.58 21.66
CA GLU A 94 17.07 27.73 22.74
C GLU A 94 17.21 26.27 22.30
N TYR A 95 16.24 25.74 21.55
CA TYR A 95 16.31 24.39 21.00
C TYR A 95 17.53 24.22 20.06
N HIS A 96 17.76 25.15 19.14
CA HIS A 96 18.91 25.09 18.23
C HIS A 96 20.25 25.24 18.95
N VAL A 97 20.31 26.06 20.01
CA VAL A 97 21.51 26.18 20.86
C VAL A 97 21.80 24.88 21.61
N ARG A 98 20.77 24.19 22.12
CA ARG A 98 20.91 22.91 22.83
C ARG A 98 21.23 21.74 21.91
N ASN A 99 20.91 21.83 20.62
CA ASN A 99 21.09 20.77 19.64
C ASN A 99 21.99 21.23 18.47
N PRO A 100 23.26 21.62 18.73
CA PRO A 100 24.17 22.04 17.68
C PRO A 100 24.53 20.84 16.80
N GLY A 101 24.30 20.94 15.50
CA GLY A 101 24.61 19.88 14.53
C GLY A 101 23.42 19.02 14.09
N VAL A 102 22.22 19.23 14.63
CA VAL A 102 21.00 18.62 14.06
C VAL A 102 20.70 19.33 12.74
N LEU A 103 20.93 18.62 11.63
CA LEU A 103 20.51 19.07 10.31
C LEU A 103 18.99 18.98 10.19
N ALA A 104 18.37 20.00 9.61
CA ALA A 104 16.97 19.94 9.24
C ALA A 104 16.77 18.84 8.18
N GLN A 105 15.95 17.83 8.50
CA GLN A 105 15.49 16.87 7.50
C GLN A 105 14.39 17.54 6.69
N ASN A 106 14.74 18.02 5.49
CA ASN A 106 13.80 18.69 4.58
C ASN A 106 12.96 17.70 3.74
N LYS A 107 13.18 16.40 3.87
CA LYS A 107 12.43 15.38 3.14
C LYS A 107 11.87 14.34 4.11
N PRO A 108 10.67 13.80 3.84
CA PRO A 108 10.16 12.68 4.62
C PRO A 108 11.15 11.51 4.55
N PRO A 109 11.18 10.65 5.58
CA PRO A 109 11.98 9.42 5.55
C PRO A 109 11.37 8.42 4.57
N MET A 110 11.74 8.52 3.29
CA MET A 110 11.14 7.73 2.20
C MET A 110 11.78 6.36 1.97
N ASN A 111 12.92 6.07 2.61
CA ASN A 111 13.71 4.86 2.34
C ASN A 111 12.87 3.59 2.46
N HIS A 112 12.08 3.48 3.53
CA HIS A 112 11.21 2.34 3.76
C HIS A 112 10.09 2.19 2.72
N LEU A 113 9.61 3.29 2.14
CA LEU A 113 8.56 3.26 1.10
C LEU A 113 9.12 2.74 -0.25
N LEU A 114 10.41 2.96 -0.49
CA LEU A 114 11.10 2.55 -1.71
C LEU A 114 11.68 1.13 -1.64
N GLU A 115 11.75 0.55 -0.45
CA GLU A 115 12.17 -0.83 -0.21
C GLU A 115 11.02 -1.79 -0.54
N VAL A 116 11.25 -2.68 -1.51
CA VAL A 116 10.30 -3.73 -1.90
C VAL A 116 10.83 -5.07 -1.39
N PRO A 117 10.04 -5.84 -0.63
CA PRO A 117 10.47 -7.14 -0.13
C PRO A 117 10.88 -8.07 -1.28
N VAL A 118 12.02 -8.75 -1.13
CA VAL A 118 12.53 -9.68 -2.16
C VAL A 118 11.67 -10.96 -2.24
N SER A 119 10.93 -11.28 -1.17
CA SER A 119 10.15 -12.50 -1.00
C SER A 119 8.70 -12.40 -1.48
N LEU A 120 8.33 -11.40 -2.31
CA LEU A 120 6.97 -11.25 -2.81
C LEU A 120 6.52 -12.39 -3.73
N PHE A 121 7.46 -13.07 -4.39
CA PHE A 121 7.16 -14.14 -5.34
C PHE A 121 8.01 -15.36 -5.05
N SER A 122 7.45 -16.55 -5.31
CA SER A 122 8.25 -17.76 -5.37
C SER A 122 9.18 -17.74 -6.60
N GLY A 123 10.19 -18.62 -6.60
CA GLY A 123 11.06 -18.80 -7.77
C GLY A 123 10.26 -19.21 -9.02
N GLU A 124 9.27 -20.07 -8.84
CA GLU A 124 8.42 -20.59 -9.92
C GLU A 124 7.51 -19.50 -10.52
N GLU A 125 7.08 -18.53 -9.71
CA GLU A 125 6.21 -17.43 -10.16
C GLU A 125 6.93 -16.39 -11.04
N LEU A 126 8.28 -16.35 -11.00
CA LEU A 126 9.15 -15.43 -11.76
C LEU A 126 8.63 -13.98 -11.79
N TYR A 127 8.39 -13.41 -10.62
CA TYR A 127 7.89 -12.03 -10.45
C TYR A 127 6.58 -11.77 -11.19
N GLY A 128 5.65 -12.73 -11.16
CA GLY A 128 4.33 -12.57 -11.77
C GLY A 128 4.24 -13.01 -13.23
N ARG A 129 5.28 -13.67 -13.76
CA ARG A 129 5.25 -14.18 -15.13
C ARG A 129 4.45 -15.49 -15.22
N PHE A 130 4.49 -16.30 -14.17
CA PHE A 130 3.86 -17.61 -14.13
C PHE A 130 3.07 -17.78 -12.83
N LEU A 131 2.04 -18.61 -12.90
CA LEU A 131 1.27 -19.07 -11.74
C LEU A 131 1.80 -20.44 -11.32
N ASP A 132 2.12 -20.61 -10.04
CA ASP A 132 2.49 -21.91 -9.49
C ASP A 132 1.23 -22.64 -9.03
N LEU A 133 0.70 -23.49 -9.92
CA LEU A 133 -0.47 -24.33 -9.63
C LEU A 133 -0.09 -25.73 -9.15
N HIS A 134 1.18 -26.00 -8.86
CA HIS A 134 1.62 -27.34 -8.45
C HIS A 134 0.98 -27.76 -7.12
N ARG A 135 0.98 -26.85 -6.13
CA ARG A 135 0.32 -27.09 -4.82
C ARG A 135 -1.19 -27.34 -4.94
N ALA A 136 -1.83 -26.60 -5.83
CA ALA A 136 -3.25 -26.77 -6.11
C ALA A 136 -3.52 -28.15 -6.75
N HIS A 137 -2.68 -28.57 -7.69
CA HIS A 137 -2.76 -29.91 -8.29
C HIS A 137 -2.55 -31.02 -7.25
N GLU A 138 -1.56 -30.90 -6.36
CA GLU A 138 -1.33 -31.85 -5.27
C GLU A 138 -2.56 -32.00 -4.36
N THR A 139 -3.23 -30.88 -4.05
CA THR A 139 -4.45 -30.91 -3.24
C THR A 139 -5.60 -31.54 -4.02
N TYR A 140 -5.72 -31.23 -5.31
CA TYR A 140 -6.76 -31.76 -6.19
C TYR A 140 -6.70 -33.29 -6.33
N ILE A 141 -5.52 -33.87 -6.57
CA ILE A 141 -5.38 -35.34 -6.72
C ILE A 141 -5.69 -36.11 -5.42
N ASN A 142 -5.62 -35.43 -4.27
CA ASN A 142 -5.94 -35.97 -2.96
C ASN A 142 -7.45 -35.85 -2.61
N LEU A 143 -8.26 -35.25 -3.49
CA LEU A 143 -9.70 -35.14 -3.27
C LEU A 143 -10.41 -36.48 -3.47
N PRO A 144 -11.37 -36.83 -2.59
CA PRO A 144 -12.15 -38.05 -2.74
C PRO A 144 -13.10 -37.94 -3.94
N ASN A 145 -13.23 -39.01 -4.72
CA ASN A 145 -14.13 -39.11 -5.89
C ASN A 145 -13.78 -38.21 -7.08
N PHE A 146 -12.54 -37.70 -7.14
CA PHE A 146 -11.98 -37.03 -8.31
C PHE A 146 -10.99 -37.95 -9.04
N PRO A 147 -10.88 -37.84 -10.38
CA PRO A 147 -9.91 -38.60 -11.14
C PRO A 147 -8.48 -38.15 -10.79
N GLN A 148 -7.55 -39.10 -10.74
CA GLN A 148 -6.12 -38.77 -10.71
C GLN A 148 -5.72 -38.28 -12.10
N LEU A 149 -5.53 -36.97 -12.21
CA LEU A 149 -5.11 -36.31 -13.43
C LEU A 149 -3.63 -36.01 -13.37
N GLU A 150 -2.94 -36.17 -14.49
CA GLU A 150 -1.60 -35.61 -14.65
C GLU A 150 -1.68 -34.07 -14.65
N TYR A 151 -0.55 -33.41 -14.35
CA TYR A 151 -0.52 -31.95 -14.19
C TYR A 151 -1.05 -31.21 -15.42
N VAL A 152 -0.69 -31.64 -16.63
CA VAL A 152 -1.15 -31.02 -17.88
C VAL A 152 -2.67 -31.14 -18.05
N GLN A 153 -3.24 -32.31 -17.75
CA GLN A 153 -4.68 -32.53 -17.81
C GLN A 153 -5.43 -31.67 -16.78
N TYR A 154 -4.85 -31.49 -15.59
CA TYR A 154 -5.39 -30.59 -14.59
C TYR A 154 -5.43 -29.14 -15.09
N LEU A 155 -4.37 -28.66 -15.76
CA LEU A 155 -4.32 -27.30 -16.32
C LEU A 155 -5.37 -27.05 -17.43
N GLU A 156 -5.85 -28.09 -18.10
CA GLU A 156 -6.92 -27.95 -19.09
C GLU A 156 -8.29 -27.74 -18.42
N ILE A 157 -8.49 -28.27 -17.21
CA ILE A 157 -9.80 -28.29 -16.55
C ILE A 157 -9.92 -27.39 -15.31
N PHE A 158 -8.81 -26.88 -14.75
CA PHE A 158 -8.83 -26.20 -13.44
C PHE A 158 -9.71 -24.95 -13.43
N ALA A 159 -9.97 -24.34 -14.58
CA ALA A 159 -10.85 -23.18 -14.74
C ALA A 159 -12.30 -23.56 -15.11
N GLU A 160 -12.59 -24.84 -15.38
CA GLU A 160 -13.89 -25.32 -15.86
C GLU A 160 -14.83 -25.75 -14.72
N PHE A 161 -15.02 -24.88 -13.72
CA PHE A 161 -15.80 -25.18 -12.50
C PHE A 161 -17.26 -25.58 -12.75
N SER A 162 -17.83 -25.16 -13.88
CA SER A 162 -19.23 -25.45 -14.28
C SER A 162 -19.43 -26.90 -14.73
N LYS A 163 -18.37 -27.58 -15.20
CA LYS A 163 -18.47 -28.97 -15.69
C LYS A 163 -18.40 -30.00 -14.55
N ILE A 164 -18.08 -29.56 -13.33
CA ILE A 164 -17.95 -30.43 -12.16
C ILE A 164 -19.33 -30.67 -11.56
N GLU A 165 -19.72 -31.95 -11.49
CA GLU A 165 -20.99 -32.39 -10.91
C GLU A 165 -21.16 -31.90 -9.48
N ALA A 166 -22.36 -31.41 -9.13
CA ALA A 166 -22.67 -30.89 -7.80
C ALA A 166 -22.45 -31.93 -6.68
N SER A 167 -22.65 -33.22 -6.98
CA SER A 167 -22.40 -34.34 -6.07
C SER A 167 -20.94 -34.45 -5.61
N LYS A 168 -19.99 -33.96 -6.42
CA LYS A 168 -18.55 -33.97 -6.13
C LYS A 168 -18.09 -32.71 -5.39
N LYS A 169 -18.93 -31.67 -5.29
CA LYS A 169 -18.66 -30.41 -4.59
C LYS A 169 -18.83 -30.55 -3.06
N GLY A 170 -18.18 -31.55 -2.48
CA GLY A 170 -18.15 -31.75 -1.03
C GLY A 170 -17.24 -30.75 -0.31
N ARG A 171 -17.21 -30.83 1.03
CA ARG A 171 -16.43 -29.93 1.90
C ARG A 171 -14.96 -29.77 1.47
N LYS A 172 -14.25 -30.89 1.23
CA LYS A 172 -12.83 -30.85 0.82
C LYS A 172 -12.59 -30.14 -0.51
N TYR A 173 -13.54 -30.27 -1.46
CA TYR A 173 -13.45 -29.57 -2.74
C TYR A 173 -13.67 -28.07 -2.57
N VAL A 174 -14.57 -27.67 -1.68
CA VAL A 174 -14.76 -26.25 -1.31
C VAL A 174 -13.51 -25.69 -0.64
N GLU A 175 -12.89 -26.44 0.28
CA GLU A 175 -11.61 -26.04 0.91
C GLU A 175 -10.52 -25.83 -0.16
N TYR A 176 -10.34 -26.79 -1.07
CA TYR A 176 -9.43 -26.65 -2.22
C TYR A 176 -9.72 -25.41 -3.08
N LEU A 177 -11.00 -25.15 -3.41
CA LEU A 177 -11.37 -23.99 -4.22
C LEU A 177 -11.12 -22.67 -3.49
N THR A 178 -11.38 -22.61 -2.19
CA THR A 178 -11.07 -21.44 -1.35
C THR A 178 -9.57 -21.17 -1.37
N ASP A 179 -8.74 -22.19 -1.14
CA ASP A 179 -7.28 -22.06 -1.15
C ASP A 179 -6.75 -21.61 -2.53
N LEU A 180 -7.29 -22.20 -3.61
CA LEU A 180 -6.95 -21.80 -4.98
C LEU A 180 -7.34 -20.35 -5.26
N PHE A 181 -8.55 -19.96 -4.87
CA PHE A 181 -9.04 -18.60 -5.05
C PHE A 181 -8.20 -17.60 -4.26
N GLU A 182 -7.91 -17.87 -2.99
CA GLU A 182 -7.05 -17.04 -2.16
C GLU A 182 -5.64 -16.89 -2.75
N TYR A 183 -5.08 -17.98 -3.28
CA TYR A 183 -3.80 -17.95 -3.97
C TYR A 183 -3.84 -17.05 -5.21
N ILE A 184 -4.80 -17.25 -6.12
CA ILE A 184 -4.93 -16.46 -7.36
C ILE A 184 -5.19 -14.99 -7.03
N LYS A 185 -6.07 -14.72 -6.06
CA LYS A 185 -6.36 -13.37 -5.55
C LYS A 185 -5.10 -12.70 -5.00
N GLY A 186 -4.35 -13.40 -4.17
CA GLY A 186 -3.08 -12.91 -3.62
C GLY A 186 -2.05 -12.65 -4.72
N PHE A 187 -1.94 -13.56 -5.69
CA PHE A 187 -1.04 -13.41 -6.83
C PHE A 187 -1.40 -12.19 -7.68
N PHE A 188 -2.68 -11.99 -7.97
CA PHE A 188 -3.17 -10.82 -8.71
C PHE A 188 -2.79 -9.51 -8.00
N LYS A 189 -3.03 -9.41 -6.68
CA LYS A 189 -2.62 -8.23 -5.88
C LYS A 189 -1.12 -7.98 -5.92
N ARG A 190 -0.30 -9.03 -5.83
CA ARG A 190 1.17 -8.89 -5.88
C ARG A 190 1.67 -8.51 -7.27
N THR A 191 1.01 -8.95 -8.33
CA THR A 191 1.42 -8.67 -9.72
C THR A 191 0.96 -7.31 -10.24
N GLN A 192 -0.20 -6.84 -9.79
CA GLN A 192 -0.80 -5.56 -10.22
C GLN A 192 -1.21 -4.71 -9.01
N PRO A 193 -0.26 -4.22 -8.19
CA PRO A 193 -0.58 -3.50 -6.96
C PRO A 193 -1.25 -2.14 -7.19
N LEU A 194 -1.14 -1.56 -8.40
CA LEU A 194 -1.73 -0.26 -8.75
C LEU A 194 -3.18 -0.36 -9.24
N VAL A 195 -3.71 -1.56 -9.44
CA VAL A 195 -5.11 -1.73 -9.85
C VAL A 195 -5.99 -1.61 -8.60
N GLY A 196 -7.05 -0.81 -8.69
CA GLY A 196 -8.06 -0.62 -7.65
C GLY A 196 -8.78 -1.93 -7.35
N TYR A 197 -8.21 -2.74 -6.47
CA TYR A 197 -8.70 -4.10 -6.20
C TYR A 197 -10.13 -4.12 -5.66
N VAL A 198 -10.53 -3.11 -4.90
CA VAL A 198 -11.89 -2.96 -4.36
C VAL A 198 -12.91 -2.88 -5.51
N GLU A 199 -12.63 -2.06 -6.52
CA GLU A 199 -13.50 -1.90 -7.69
C GLU A 199 -13.61 -3.22 -8.47
N VAL A 200 -12.52 -3.98 -8.57
CA VAL A 200 -12.51 -5.30 -9.22
C VAL A 200 -13.35 -6.31 -8.43
N GLU A 201 -13.30 -6.30 -7.09
CA GLU A 201 -14.14 -7.18 -6.28
C GLU A 201 -15.63 -6.83 -6.37
N GLU A 202 -15.97 -5.55 -6.34
CA GLU A 202 -17.35 -5.09 -6.48
C GLU A 202 -17.93 -5.54 -7.83
N GLN A 203 -17.18 -5.38 -8.91
CA GLN A 203 -17.59 -5.86 -10.24
C GLN A 203 -17.79 -7.37 -10.32
N ILE A 204 -17.03 -8.16 -9.56
CA ILE A 204 -17.19 -9.62 -9.50
C ILE A 204 -18.41 -10.01 -8.67
N HIS A 205 -18.76 -9.25 -7.63
CA HIS A 205 -19.91 -9.55 -6.78
C HIS A 205 -21.26 -9.18 -7.43
N ASP A 206 -21.25 -8.18 -8.31
CA ASP A 206 -22.44 -7.71 -9.03
C ASP A 206 -22.82 -8.59 -10.26
N GLN A 207 -22.02 -9.62 -10.57
CA GLN A 207 -22.25 -10.59 -11.66
C GLN A 207 -22.84 -11.91 -11.17
#